data_AF-A0AAN7URE1-F1
#
_entry.id   AF-A0AAN7URE1-F1
#
_cell.length_a   1.000
_cell.length_b   1.000
_cell.length_c   1.000
_cell.angle_alpha   90.00
_cell.angle_beta   90.00
_cell.angle_gamma   90.00
#
_symmetry.space_group_name_H-M   'P 1'
#
loop_
_entity.id
_entity.type
_entity.pdbx_description
1 polymer ?
#
loop_
_entity_poly.entity_id
_entity_poly.type
_entity_poly.pdbx_seq_one_letter_code
_entity_poly.pdbx_strand_id
1 'polypeptide(L)'
;MRDLYMKTGQGFLLVFSITSESSLSEIAGLRDEIIRIKDDDNVPMVICGNKADLEEHRSVSKPRVFEISRRWGAPYYETSARTKSMSPIHLLHRRDCEAKVE
;
A
#
# COMPACT_ATOMS: atom_id res chain seq x y z
N MET A 1 -20.67 2.40 -6.92
CA MET A 1 -19.59 3.10 -7.67
C MET A 1 -18.19 2.59 -7.37
N ARG A 2 -17.85 2.20 -6.12
CA ARG A 2 -16.54 1.59 -5.79
C ARG A 2 -16.29 0.27 -6.54
N ASP A 3 -17.33 -0.55 -6.68
CA ASP A 3 -17.23 -1.88 -7.29
C ASP A 3 -16.75 -1.85 -8.74
N LEU A 4 -17.07 -0.79 -9.51
CA LEU A 4 -16.63 -0.67 -10.90
C LEU A 4 -15.11 -0.46 -10.98
N TYR A 5 -14.55 0.40 -10.12
CA TYR A 5 -13.10 0.63 -10.05
C TYR A 5 -12.35 -0.58 -9.51
N MET A 6 -12.95 -1.31 -8.58
CA MET A 6 -12.39 -2.58 -8.10
C MET A 6 -12.44 -3.66 -9.19
N LYS A 7 -13.48 -3.69 -10.03
CA LYS A 7 -13.56 -4.62 -11.17
C LYS A 7 -12.58 -4.28 -12.29
N THR A 8 -12.39 -3.01 -12.63
CA THR A 8 -11.55 -2.62 -13.79
C THR A 8 -10.09 -2.31 -13.43
N GLY A 9 -9.79 -1.95 -12.18
CA GLY A 9 -8.43 -1.56 -11.76
C GLY A 9 -7.43 -2.71 -11.87
N GLN A 10 -6.28 -2.48 -12.49
CA GLN A 10 -5.23 -3.49 -12.67
C GLN A 10 -4.23 -3.55 -11.50
N GLY A 11 -4.29 -2.57 -10.59
CA GLY A 11 -3.47 -2.53 -9.40
C GLY A 11 -4.01 -1.51 -8.40
N PHE A 12 -3.68 -1.71 -7.12
CA PHE A 12 -4.27 -0.94 -6.02
C PHE A 12 -3.20 -0.37 -5.09
N LEU A 13 -3.41 0.89 -4.70
CA LEU A 13 -2.60 1.56 -3.69
C LEU A 13 -3.39 1.60 -2.38
N LEU A 14 -2.92 0.87 -1.37
CA LEU A 14 -3.52 0.82 -0.04
C LEU A 14 -2.83 1.83 0.87
N VAL A 15 -3.47 2.97 1.08
CA VAL A 15 -2.91 4.08 1.86
C VAL A 15 -3.51 4.11 3.27
N PHE A 16 -2.67 4.06 4.30
CA PHE A 16 -3.05 4.26 5.70
C PHE A 16 -2.27 5.43 6.30
N SER A 17 -2.58 5.86 7.53
CA SER A 17 -1.86 6.91 8.25
C SER A 17 -1.01 6.30 9.36
N ILE A 18 0.29 6.62 9.44
CA ILE A 18 1.18 6.06 10.48
C ILE A 18 0.75 6.43 11.91
N THR A 19 -0.07 7.47 12.04
CA THR A 19 -0.63 7.97 13.30
C THR A 19 -1.93 7.28 13.71
N SER A 20 -2.49 6.37 12.89
CA SER A 20 -3.82 5.79 13.11
C SER A 20 -3.84 4.28 12.84
N GLU A 21 -3.95 3.50 13.91
CA GLU A 21 -4.11 2.04 13.86
C GLU A 21 -5.43 1.61 13.20
N SER A 22 -6.50 2.40 13.34
CA SER A 22 -7.77 2.12 12.66
C SER A 22 -7.61 2.17 11.15
N SER A 23 -6.84 3.13 10.61
CA SER A 23 -6.59 3.23 9.17
C SER A 23 -5.80 2.04 8.61
N LEU A 24 -4.94 1.41 9.43
CA LEU A 24 -4.25 0.17 9.05
C LEU A 24 -5.23 -1.01 8.95
N SER A 25 -6.17 -1.11 9.90
CA SER A 25 -7.21 -2.13 9.88
C SER A 25 -8.18 -1.95 8.70
N GLU A 26 -8.51 -0.70 8.35
CA GLU A 26 -9.36 -0.38 7.20
C GLU A 26 -8.76 -0.87 5.87
N ILE A 27 -7.45 -0.68 5.66
CA ILE A 27 -6.81 -1.16 4.42
C ILE A 27 -6.76 -2.69 4.33
N ALA A 28 -6.76 -3.40 5.45
CA ALA A 28 -6.89 -4.86 5.46
C ALA A 28 -8.27 -5.30 4.98
N GLY A 29 -9.34 -4.67 5.47
CA GLY A 29 -10.69 -4.93 4.97
C GLY A 29 -10.86 -4.58 3.49
N LEU A 30 -10.24 -3.48 3.02
CA LEU A 30 -10.24 -3.12 1.61
C LEU A 30 -9.52 -4.16 0.74
N ARG A 31 -8.40 -4.74 1.22
CA ARG A 31 -7.72 -5.82 0.52
C ARG A 31 -8.63 -7.03 0.32
N ASP A 32 -9.29 -7.46 1.39
CA ASP A 32 -10.16 -8.64 1.32
C ASP A 32 -11.34 -8.41 0.37
N GLU A 33 -11.88 -7.18 0.34
CA GLU A 33 -12.92 -6.79 -0.61
C GLU A 33 -12.41 -6.80 -2.06
N ILE A 34 -11.21 -6.28 -2.32
CA ILE A 34 -10.59 -6.26 -3.65
C ILE A 34 -10.35 -7.69 -4.16
N ILE A 35 -9.73 -8.54 -3.34
CA ILE A 35 -9.45 -9.95 -3.69
C ILE A 35 -10.75 -10.67 -4.02
N ARG A 36 -11.78 -10.50 -3.19
CA ARG A 36 -13.10 -11.10 -3.42
C ARG A 36 -13.76 -10.63 -4.72
N ILE A 37 -13.63 -9.35 -5.07
CA ILE A 37 -14.22 -8.80 -6.31
C ILE A 37 -13.43 -9.22 -7.54
N LYS A 38 -12.11 -9.36 -7.41
CA LYS A 38 -11.21 -9.79 -8.49
C LYS A 38 -11.20 -11.29 -8.72
N ASP A 39 -11.58 -12.06 -7.68
CA ASP A 39 -11.45 -13.52 -7.65
C ASP A 39 -9.99 -13.96 -7.93
N ASP A 40 -9.03 -13.20 -7.40
CA ASP A 40 -7.59 -13.40 -7.57
C ASP A 40 -6.83 -12.90 -6.34
N ASP A 41 -5.94 -13.75 -5.81
CA ASP A 41 -5.07 -13.43 -4.66
C ASP A 41 -3.79 -12.68 -5.07
N ASN A 42 -3.44 -12.66 -6.36
CA ASN A 42 -2.20 -12.08 -6.89
C ASN A 42 -2.39 -10.68 -7.48
N VAL A 43 -3.47 -10.00 -7.08
CA VAL A 43 -3.75 -8.64 -7.53
C VAL A 43 -2.58 -7.72 -7.15
N PRO A 44 -1.99 -6.97 -8.10
CA PRO A 44 -0.88 -6.07 -7.80
C PRO A 44 -1.29 -5.01 -6.77
N MET A 45 -0.59 -4.98 -5.64
CA MET A 45 -0.87 -4.05 -4.54
C MET A 45 0.40 -3.41 -3.98
N VAL A 46 0.28 -2.17 -3.54
CA VAL A 46 1.33 -1.45 -2.80
C VAL A 46 0.72 -0.85 -1.54
N ILE A 47 1.39 -1.01 -0.41
CA ILE A 47 1.02 -0.44 0.88
C ILE A 47 1.76 0.88 1.08
N CYS A 48 1.04 1.93 1.45
CA CYS A 48 1.60 3.25 1.72
C CYS A 48 1.22 3.77 3.10
N GLY A 49 2.21 3.98 3.97
CA GLY A 49 2.07 4.67 5.25
C GLY A 49 2.22 6.18 5.06
N ASN A 50 1.11 6.90 5.00
CA ASN A 50 1.07 8.35 4.87
C ASN A 50 1.33 9.05 6.23
N LYS A 51 1.66 10.35 6.16
CA LYS A 51 2.01 11.24 7.28
C LYS A 51 3.32 10.88 7.97
N ALA A 52 4.30 10.41 7.21
CA ALA A 52 5.65 10.11 7.72
C ALA A 52 6.36 11.31 8.39
N ASP A 53 5.90 12.54 8.11
CA ASP A 53 6.34 13.76 8.81
C ASP A 53 5.93 13.80 10.29
N LEU A 54 4.93 13.00 10.70
CA LEU A 54 4.43 12.93 12.08
C LEU A 54 4.99 11.71 12.83
N GLU A 55 6.29 11.44 12.69
CA GLU A 55 6.97 10.30 13.33
C GLU A 55 6.81 10.31 14.86
N GLU A 56 6.83 11.50 15.49
CA GLU A 56 6.63 11.66 16.94
C GLU A 56 5.22 11.25 17.40
N HIS A 57 4.24 11.28 16.49
CA HIS A 57 2.86 10.87 16.74
C HIS A 57 2.54 9.50 16.13
N ARG A 58 3.57 8.69 15.84
CA ARG A 58 3.40 7.35 15.29
C ARG A 58 2.65 6.47 16.29
N SER A 59 1.53 5.93 15.83
CA SER A 59 0.75 4.92 16.54
C SER A 59 0.96 3.53 15.94
N VAL A 60 1.36 3.46 14.67
CA VAL A 60 1.55 2.21 13.91
C VAL A 60 3.04 1.89 13.80
N SER A 61 3.45 0.75 14.36
CA SER A 61 4.86 0.34 14.34
C SER A 61 5.32 -0.15 12.96
N LYS A 62 6.54 0.26 12.56
CA LYS A 62 7.14 -0.17 11.28
C LYS A 62 7.28 -1.70 11.16
N PRO A 63 7.72 -2.44 12.20
CA PRO A 63 7.83 -3.90 12.11
C PRO A 63 6.49 -4.58 11.83
N ARG A 64 5.40 -4.10 12.44
CA ARG A 64 4.06 -4.63 12.22
C ARG A 64 3.61 -4.47 10.76
N VAL A 65 3.83 -3.29 10.19
CA VAL A 65 3.46 -3.05 8.78
C VAL A 65 4.35 -3.85 7.84
N PHE A 66 5.64 -4.01 8.19
CA PHE A 66 6.56 -4.84 7.42
C PHE A 66 6.12 -6.31 7.40
N GLU A 67 5.69 -6.87 8.53
CA GLU A 67 5.13 -8.23 8.59
C GLU A 67 3.87 -8.38 7.74
N ILE A 68 2.97 -7.39 7.78
CA ILE A 68 1.77 -7.34 6.93
C ILE A 68 2.16 -7.32 5.45
N SER A 69 3.11 -6.46 5.08
CA SER A 69 3.61 -6.32 3.71
C SER A 69 4.16 -7.64 3.15
N ARG A 70 4.94 -8.36 3.96
CA ARG A 70 5.48 -9.68 3.61
C ARG A 70 4.39 -10.73 3.48
N ARG A 71 3.39 -10.72 4.39
CA ARG A 71 2.26 -11.64 4.34
C ARG A 71 1.40 -11.44 3.09
N TRP A 72 1.22 -10.19 2.68
CA TRP A 72 0.42 -9.85 1.50
C TRP A 72 1.22 -9.90 0.19
N GLY A 73 2.53 -10.08 0.24
CA GLY A 73 3.39 -10.00 -0.95
C GLY A 73 3.40 -8.60 -1.59
N ALA A 74 3.06 -7.56 -0.81
CA ALA A 74 2.88 -6.20 -1.31
C ALA A 74 4.02 -5.30 -0.81
N PRO A 75 4.69 -4.52 -1.68
CA PRO A 75 5.70 -3.55 -1.25
C PRO A 75 5.14 -2.51 -0.27
N TYR A 76 5.94 -2.10 0.71
CA TYR A 76 5.59 -1.07 1.69
C TYR A 76 6.48 0.16 1.57
N TYR A 77 5.87 1.34 1.54
CA TYR A 77 6.55 2.63 1.54
C TYR A 77 5.90 3.61 2.52
N GLU A 78 6.70 4.46 3.15
CA GLU A 78 6.20 5.59 3.94
C GLU A 78 6.30 6.88 3.14
N THR A 79 5.23 7.69 3.16
CA THR A 79 5.12 8.94 2.41
C THR A 79 4.62 10.07 3.30
N SER A 80 4.96 11.31 2.94
CA SER A 80 4.33 12.51 3.51
C SER A 80 3.64 13.27 2.38
N ALA A 81 2.37 13.60 2.57
CA ALA A 81 1.68 14.53 1.66
C ALA A 81 2.05 16.00 1.93
N ARG A 82 2.52 16.31 3.16
CA ARG A 82 2.82 17.66 3.63
C ARG A 82 4.22 18.11 3.20
N THR A 83 5.20 17.24 3.38
CA THR A 83 6.53 17.41 2.81
C THR A 83 6.48 16.72 1.47
N LYS A 84 6.78 17.39 0.35
CA LYS A 84 6.90 16.75 -0.99
C LYS A 84 8.00 15.67 -1.08
N SER A 85 8.40 15.08 0.04
CA SER A 85 9.16 13.86 0.18
C SER A 85 8.30 12.66 -0.25
N MET A 86 8.05 12.56 -1.55
CA MET A 86 7.68 11.31 -2.19
C MET A 86 8.94 10.44 -2.33
N SER A 87 9.39 9.80 -1.24
CA SER A 87 10.24 8.62 -1.38
C SER A 87 9.36 7.38 -1.41
N PRO A 88 9.46 6.43 -2.36
CA PRO A 88 10.05 6.38 -3.68
C PRO A 88 8.99 5.96 -4.73
N ILE A 89 7.79 6.55 -4.74
CA ILE A 89 6.80 6.27 -5.82
C ILE A 89 7.36 6.64 -7.21
N HIS A 90 8.30 7.58 -7.29
CA HIS A 90 9.05 7.90 -8.52
C HIS A 90 10.18 6.90 -8.85
N LEU A 91 10.57 6.02 -7.92
CA LEU A 91 11.63 5.01 -8.13
C LEU A 91 11.07 3.67 -8.63
N LEU A 92 9.80 3.38 -8.31
CA LEU A 92 9.05 2.23 -8.84
C LEU A 92 8.86 2.28 -10.37
N HIS A 93 8.96 3.46 -10.99
CA HIS A 93 8.93 3.57 -12.46
C HIS A 93 10.28 3.24 -13.14
N ARG A 94 11.36 2.98 -12.38
CA ARG A 94 12.70 2.76 -12.96
C ARG A 94 13.44 1.51 -12.51
N ARG A 95 12.96 0.72 -11.56
CA ARG A 95 13.73 -0.47 -11.09
C ARG A 95 12.99 -1.81 -11.06
N ASP A 96 11.70 -1.87 -11.34
CA ASP A 96 10.96 -3.14 -11.37
C ASP A 96 10.45 -3.55 -12.78
N CYS A 97 10.91 -2.87 -13.85
CA CYS A 97 10.59 -3.24 -15.24
C CYS A 97 11.64 -4.17 -15.89
N GLU A 98 12.71 -4.54 -15.17
CA GLU A 98 13.69 -5.54 -15.63
C GLU A 98 13.60 -6.79 -14.77
N ALA A 99 12.48 -7.51 -14.88
CA ALA A 99 12.38 -8.89 -14.42
C ALA A 99 11.84 -9.76 -15.56
N LYS A 100 12.79 -10.25 -16.37
CA LYS A 100 12.74 -11.36 -17.33
C LYS A 100 11.85 -11.18 -18.58
N VAL A 101 12.51 -10.73 -19.65
CA VAL A 101 12.33 -11.29 -20.99
C VAL A 101 13.69 -11.85 -21.41
N GLU A 102 13.93 -13.10 -21.06
CA GLU A 102 14.66 -14.10 -21.86
C GLU A 102 13.88 -15.41 -21.75
#